data_AF-A0A966NZB3-F1
#
_entry.id   AF-A0A966NZB3-F1
#
_cell.length_a   1.000
_cell.length_b   1.000
_cell.length_c   1.000
_cell.angle_alpha   90.00
_cell.angle_beta   90.00
_cell.angle_gamma   90.00
#
_symmetry.space_group_name_H-M   'P 1'
#
loop_
_entity.id
_entity.type
_entity.pdbx_description
1 polymer ?
#
loop_
_entity_poly.entity_id
_entity_poly.type
_entity_poly.pdbx_seq_one_letter_code
_entity_poly.pdbx_strand_id
1 'polypeptide(L)'
;MQSVGFGADRIGDMSTPVEPGERDQEQHDAIRDVFLLSSACVVVRSDLFREVGGYPREVGFYGEDLDLCWRMHLSGARVLVVPSAKARHRNALATRREDADRDVLQARHRVRTVVSLSGRLQIPFAIVQMLITSIVRVIVGAATGKVREPLASLRASLAVCFDTAFVVRRRGEVRPYRRVPAAEIHDLQDKGSARFAAFVRARRTRLARRSRELTRTTTGSASARQATLAVLAAIVVIVVGSRGLLVGGTRVVGEFLPLREATESPRALLSTYLNGWWSGGFGHATPVPTAAMLTAVAGVLMVFQIGLLQSVAIVGAVLIGCIGMWQVASGYFSHRARVAAFVVYAATPVPYVAIGR
;
A
#
# COMPACT_ATOMS: atom_id res chain seq x y z
N MET A 1 -13.13 19.77 -12.26
CA MET A 1 -13.86 18.61 -12.82
C MET A 1 -13.94 17.52 -11.74
N GLN A 2 -15.03 16.74 -11.65
CA GLN A 2 -15.14 15.69 -10.61
C GLN A 2 -14.67 14.31 -11.09
N SER A 3 -15.16 13.85 -12.24
CA SER A 3 -14.84 12.56 -12.84
C SER A 3 -15.08 12.64 -14.33
N VAL A 4 -14.32 11.84 -15.08
CA VAL A 4 -14.38 11.63 -16.55
C VAL A 4 -14.15 10.15 -16.80
N GLY A 5 -14.86 9.32 -16.04
CA GLY A 5 -14.65 7.89 -15.96
C GLY A 5 -13.46 7.51 -15.07
N PHE A 6 -13.36 6.21 -14.80
CA PHE A 6 -12.37 5.63 -13.91
C PHE A 6 -11.75 4.39 -14.55
N GLY A 7 -10.47 4.16 -14.25
CA GLY A 7 -9.84 2.87 -14.44
C GLY A 7 -10.08 1.97 -13.23
N ALA A 8 -9.78 0.69 -13.38
CA ALA A 8 -9.68 -0.23 -12.25
C ALA A 8 -8.46 -1.12 -12.43
N ASP A 9 -7.76 -1.41 -11.35
CA ASP A 9 -6.69 -2.39 -11.38
C ASP A 9 -7.24 -3.83 -11.29
N ARG A 10 -6.32 -4.79 -11.37
CA ARG A 10 -6.62 -6.24 -11.33
C ARG A 10 -7.36 -6.70 -10.07
N ILE A 11 -7.25 -5.94 -8.98
CA ILE A 11 -7.89 -6.24 -7.71
C ILE A 11 -9.12 -5.34 -7.48
N GLY A 12 -9.59 -4.64 -8.51
CA GLY A 12 -10.79 -3.81 -8.47
C GLY A 12 -10.63 -2.51 -7.69
N ASP A 13 -9.40 -2.07 -7.40
CA ASP A 13 -9.17 -0.74 -6.86
C ASP A 13 -9.27 0.30 -7.97
N MET A 14 -10.09 1.33 -7.75
CA MET A 14 -10.39 2.34 -8.75
C MET A 14 -9.24 3.33 -8.90
N SER A 15 -8.94 3.69 -10.15
CA SER A 15 -8.05 4.79 -10.48
C SER A 15 -8.87 5.94 -11.07
N THR A 16 -8.51 7.17 -10.69
CA THR A 16 -9.07 8.36 -11.33
C THR A 16 -7.98 9.04 -12.16
N PRO A 17 -8.30 9.41 -13.42
CA PRO A 17 -7.39 10.19 -14.25
C PRO A 17 -7.36 11.67 -13.84
N VAL A 18 -8.37 12.16 -13.11
CA VAL A 18 -8.48 13.58 -12.72
C VAL A 18 -7.93 13.79 -11.32
N GLU A 19 -7.06 14.77 -11.19
CA GLU A 19 -6.57 15.21 -9.89
C GLU A 19 -7.55 16.18 -9.21
N PRO A 20 -7.67 16.14 -7.86
CA PRO A 20 -8.50 17.09 -7.14
C PRO A 20 -8.08 18.55 -7.41
N GLY A 21 -9.00 19.33 -7.97
CA GLY A 21 -8.76 20.74 -8.31
C GLY A 21 -7.97 20.95 -9.61
N GLU A 22 -7.80 19.91 -10.42
CA GLU A 22 -7.26 20.02 -11.77
C GLU A 22 -8.11 20.97 -12.62
N ARG A 23 -7.44 21.89 -13.31
CA ARG A 23 -8.07 22.79 -14.28
C ARG A 23 -8.25 22.05 -15.59
N ASP A 24 -9.43 22.15 -16.15
CA ASP A 24 -9.75 21.63 -17.46
C ASP A 24 -9.17 22.59 -18.52
N GLN A 25 -8.24 22.08 -19.31
CA GLN A 25 -7.53 22.69 -20.42
C GLN A 25 -7.77 21.85 -21.69
N GLU A 26 -8.98 21.32 -21.85
CA GLU A 26 -9.41 20.47 -22.97
C GLU A 26 -8.72 19.08 -22.99
N GLN A 27 -7.97 18.69 -21.95
CA GLN A 27 -7.30 17.39 -21.88
C GLN A 27 -8.26 16.19 -21.76
N HIS A 28 -9.56 16.43 -21.61
CA HIS A 28 -10.58 15.40 -21.43
C HIS A 28 -11.75 15.52 -22.42
N ASP A 29 -11.57 16.26 -23.52
CA ASP A 29 -12.64 16.50 -24.50
C ASP A 29 -12.77 15.43 -25.60
N ALA A 30 -11.91 14.41 -25.59
CA ALA A 30 -12.02 13.25 -26.47
C ALA A 30 -12.97 12.17 -25.90
N ILE A 31 -13.79 11.57 -26.78
CA ILE A 31 -14.51 10.34 -26.47
C ILE A 31 -13.48 9.22 -26.23
N ARG A 32 -13.59 8.53 -25.11
CA ARG A 32 -12.63 7.48 -24.74
C ARG A 32 -13.30 6.32 -24.01
N ASP A 33 -12.72 5.14 -24.19
CA ASP A 33 -13.07 3.98 -23.39
C ASP A 33 -12.54 4.14 -21.96
N VAL A 34 -13.35 3.75 -21.00
CA VAL A 34 -12.98 3.70 -19.59
C VAL A 34 -13.45 2.38 -19.00
N PHE A 35 -12.81 1.94 -17.91
CA PHE A 35 -13.20 0.68 -17.30
C PHE A 35 -14.56 0.79 -16.60
N LEU A 36 -14.81 1.89 -15.87
CA LEU A 36 -16.08 2.11 -15.20
C LEU A 36 -16.50 3.58 -15.17
N LEU A 37 -17.81 3.79 -15.04
CA LEU A 37 -18.46 5.09 -14.85
C LEU A 37 -19.22 5.09 -13.53
N SER A 38 -19.42 6.28 -12.97
CA SER A 38 -20.31 6.41 -11.82
C SER A 38 -21.77 6.32 -12.24
N SER A 39 -22.56 5.53 -11.52
CA SER A 39 -24.02 5.45 -11.68
C SER A 39 -24.74 6.78 -11.50
N ALA A 40 -24.09 7.80 -10.92
CA ALA A 40 -24.61 9.15 -10.80
C ALA A 40 -24.91 9.82 -12.16
N CYS A 41 -24.21 9.43 -13.23
CA CYS A 41 -24.42 9.98 -14.58
C CYS A 41 -24.02 8.95 -15.64
N VAL A 42 -24.92 8.01 -15.92
CA VAL A 42 -24.73 6.98 -16.95
C VAL A 42 -26.02 6.78 -17.75
N VAL A 43 -25.87 6.53 -19.05
CA VAL A 43 -26.96 6.11 -19.93
C VAL A 43 -26.58 4.76 -20.50
N VAL A 44 -27.48 3.79 -20.37
CA VAL A 44 -27.25 2.40 -20.77
C VAL A 44 -28.37 1.98 -21.71
N ARG A 45 -28.02 1.30 -22.80
CA ARG A 45 -29.00 0.71 -23.72
C ARG A 45 -29.90 -0.27 -22.95
N SER A 46 -31.21 -0.13 -23.07
CA SER A 46 -32.15 -0.84 -22.19
C SER A 46 -32.14 -2.36 -22.36
N ASP A 47 -31.88 -2.84 -23.57
CA ASP A 47 -31.67 -4.26 -23.88
C ASP A 47 -30.41 -4.80 -23.18
N LEU A 48 -29.28 -4.08 -23.27
CA LEU A 48 -28.02 -4.44 -22.61
C LEU A 48 -28.19 -4.46 -21.08
N PHE A 49 -28.86 -3.45 -20.52
CA PHE A 49 -29.10 -3.38 -19.07
C PHE A 49 -29.94 -4.57 -18.57
N ARG A 50 -30.95 -5.00 -19.36
CA ARG A 50 -31.74 -6.20 -19.07
C ARG A 50 -30.93 -7.48 -19.24
N GLU A 51 -30.13 -7.57 -20.30
CA GLU A 51 -29.28 -8.73 -20.60
C GLU A 51 -28.30 -9.03 -19.46
N VAL A 52 -27.61 -8.00 -18.95
CA VAL A 52 -26.65 -8.19 -17.84
C VAL A 52 -27.33 -8.37 -16.49
N GLY A 53 -28.65 -8.17 -16.38
CA GLY A 53 -29.42 -8.31 -15.15
C GLY A 53 -29.41 -7.09 -14.23
N GLY A 54 -29.18 -5.89 -14.76
CA GLY A 54 -29.25 -4.63 -14.01
C GLY A 54 -28.30 -4.56 -12.81
N TYR A 55 -28.74 -3.96 -11.69
CA TYR A 55 -27.98 -3.93 -10.44
C TYR A 55 -28.35 -5.13 -9.56
N PRO A 56 -27.39 -6.01 -9.19
CA PRO A 56 -27.65 -7.14 -8.31
C PRO A 56 -27.97 -6.67 -6.88
N ARG A 57 -28.75 -7.44 -6.13
CA ARG A 57 -29.04 -7.12 -4.73
C ARG A 57 -27.84 -7.39 -3.82
N GLU A 58 -26.93 -8.25 -4.25
CA GLU A 58 -25.77 -8.70 -3.49
C GLU A 58 -24.57 -7.74 -3.54
N VAL A 59 -24.56 -6.86 -4.54
CA VAL A 59 -23.58 -5.77 -4.68
C VAL A 59 -24.37 -4.46 -4.71
N GLY A 60 -24.63 -3.95 -3.52
CA GLY A 60 -25.29 -2.67 -3.33
C GLY A 60 -24.30 -1.50 -3.41
N PHE A 61 -24.61 -0.45 -2.66
CA PHE A 61 -23.79 0.77 -2.57
C PHE A 61 -22.29 0.48 -2.35
N TYR A 62 -21.45 1.34 -2.92
CA TYR A 62 -19.99 1.32 -2.86
C TYR A 62 -19.30 0.23 -3.71
N GLY A 63 -20.04 -0.41 -4.62
CA GLY A 63 -19.49 -1.41 -5.54
C GLY A 63 -20.32 -1.67 -6.80
N GLU A 64 -21.52 -1.10 -6.87
CA GLU A 64 -22.48 -1.19 -7.96
C GLU A 64 -21.90 -0.74 -9.31
N ASP A 65 -21.11 0.35 -9.30
CA ASP A 65 -20.49 0.94 -10.49
C ASP A 65 -19.47 -0.02 -11.12
N LEU A 66 -18.61 -0.60 -10.27
CA LEU A 66 -17.59 -1.55 -10.68
C LEU A 66 -18.22 -2.85 -11.20
N ASP A 67 -19.22 -3.38 -10.49
CA ASP A 67 -19.89 -4.63 -10.86
C ASP A 67 -20.66 -4.51 -12.17
N LEU A 68 -21.43 -3.42 -12.35
CA LEU A 68 -22.22 -3.21 -13.56
C LEU A 68 -21.33 -3.02 -14.79
N CYS A 69 -20.34 -2.11 -14.72
CA CYS A 69 -19.46 -1.84 -15.86
C CYS A 69 -18.62 -3.05 -16.25
N TRP A 70 -18.11 -3.81 -15.27
CA TRP A 70 -17.36 -5.03 -15.55
C TRP A 70 -18.24 -6.10 -16.22
N ARG A 71 -19.50 -6.29 -15.77
CA ARG A 71 -20.44 -7.18 -16.48
C ARG A 71 -20.77 -6.72 -17.90
N MET A 72 -20.86 -5.42 -18.13
CA MET A 72 -21.02 -4.88 -19.49
C MET A 72 -19.83 -5.23 -20.38
N HIS A 73 -18.61 -5.05 -19.90
CA HIS A 73 -17.42 -5.48 -20.65
C HIS A 73 -17.43 -6.99 -20.93
N LEU A 74 -17.86 -7.82 -19.97
CA LEU A 74 -18.00 -9.27 -20.18
C LEU A 74 -19.03 -9.64 -21.27
N SER A 75 -20.04 -8.79 -21.50
CA SER A 75 -21.02 -8.96 -22.58
C SER A 75 -20.53 -8.51 -23.96
N GLY A 76 -19.32 -7.94 -24.04
CA GLY A 76 -18.77 -7.34 -25.27
C GLY A 76 -19.19 -5.89 -25.50
N ALA A 77 -19.88 -5.28 -24.54
CA ALA A 77 -20.22 -3.87 -24.61
C ALA A 77 -19.02 -3.01 -24.20
N ARG A 78 -18.93 -1.81 -24.78
CA ARG A 78 -17.93 -0.81 -24.42
C ARG A 78 -18.52 0.21 -23.45
N VAL A 79 -17.70 0.66 -22.51
CA VAL A 79 -18.03 1.73 -21.57
C VAL A 79 -17.21 2.96 -21.95
N LEU A 80 -17.90 4.03 -22.33
CA LEU A 80 -17.29 5.23 -22.92
C LEU A 80 -17.66 6.48 -22.12
N VAL A 81 -16.76 7.43 -22.07
CA VAL A 81 -17.05 8.81 -21.62
C VAL A 81 -17.35 9.66 -22.83
N VAL A 82 -18.45 10.41 -22.76
CA VAL A 82 -18.86 11.39 -23.78
C VAL A 82 -18.74 12.80 -23.17
N PRO A 83 -17.67 13.56 -23.48
CA PRO A 83 -17.38 14.83 -22.79
C PRO A 83 -18.44 15.92 -22.97
N SER A 84 -19.24 15.85 -24.04
CA SER A 84 -20.38 16.74 -24.27
C SER A 84 -21.55 16.49 -23.32
N ALA A 85 -21.67 15.28 -22.73
CA ALA A 85 -22.68 14.93 -21.75
C ALA A 85 -22.19 15.26 -20.32
N LYS A 86 -22.54 16.46 -19.84
CA LYS A 86 -22.09 16.98 -18.53
C LYS A 86 -23.23 16.97 -17.51
N ALA A 87 -22.97 16.44 -16.31
CA ALA A 87 -23.89 16.50 -15.17
C ALA A 87 -23.20 17.12 -13.94
N ARG A 88 -23.98 17.85 -13.12
CA ARG A 88 -23.51 18.37 -11.83
C ARG A 88 -23.92 17.42 -10.72
N HIS A 89 -22.94 16.84 -10.04
CA HIS A 89 -23.18 15.90 -8.95
C HIS A 89 -22.83 16.53 -7.60
N ARG A 90 -23.77 16.44 -6.64
CA ARG A 90 -23.65 17.10 -5.32
C ARG A 90 -22.74 16.35 -4.33
N ASN A 91 -22.27 15.14 -4.65
CA ASN A 91 -21.31 14.36 -3.84
C ASN A 91 -21.67 14.17 -2.36
N ALA A 92 -22.94 14.32 -1.99
CA ALA A 92 -23.39 14.32 -0.61
C ALA A 92 -23.76 12.91 -0.09
N LEU A 93 -23.32 11.84 -0.75
CA LEU A 93 -23.71 10.47 -0.38
C LEU A 93 -23.32 10.17 1.08
N ALA A 94 -22.09 10.52 1.47
CA ALA A 94 -21.60 10.30 2.83
C ALA A 94 -22.41 11.07 3.89
N THR A 95 -23.02 12.21 3.54
CA THR A 95 -23.86 12.99 4.45
C THR A 95 -25.31 12.50 4.47
N ARG A 96 -25.81 11.99 3.33
CA ARG A 96 -27.18 11.45 3.22
C ARG A 96 -27.31 10.05 3.77
N ARG A 97 -26.21 9.29 3.77
CA ARG A 97 -26.15 7.91 4.19
C ARG A 97 -24.89 7.70 5.02
N GLU A 98 -25.07 7.81 6.33
CA GLU A 98 -24.02 7.56 7.30
C GLU A 98 -23.94 6.06 7.58
N ASP A 99 -23.32 5.31 6.67
CA ASP A 99 -23.03 3.89 6.91
C ASP A 99 -21.76 3.79 7.75
N ALA A 100 -21.90 3.44 9.04
CA ALA A 100 -20.77 3.18 9.96
C ALA A 100 -19.74 2.18 9.39
N ASP A 101 -20.21 1.28 8.52
CA ASP A 101 -19.44 0.20 7.90
C ASP A 101 -19.14 0.41 6.41
N ARG A 102 -19.15 1.66 5.93
CA ARG A 102 -18.86 1.98 4.52
C ARG A 102 -17.61 1.28 3.96
N ASP A 103 -16.49 1.36 4.68
CA ASP A 103 -15.22 0.74 4.24
C ASP A 103 -15.34 -0.79 4.14
N VAL A 104 -16.12 -1.41 5.04
CA VAL A 104 -16.36 -2.85 5.06
C VAL A 104 -17.24 -3.26 3.89
N LEU A 105 -18.33 -2.53 3.63
CA LEU A 105 -19.20 -2.77 2.48
C LEU A 105 -18.45 -2.61 1.16
N GLN A 106 -17.69 -1.51 1.01
CA GLN A 106 -16.87 -1.27 -0.18
C GLN A 106 -15.85 -2.39 -0.41
N ALA A 107 -15.14 -2.81 0.64
CA ALA A 107 -14.18 -3.91 0.56
C ALA A 107 -14.85 -5.23 0.16
N ARG A 108 -15.97 -5.57 0.81
CA ARG A 108 -16.73 -6.81 0.55
C ARG A 108 -17.25 -6.86 -0.88
N HIS A 109 -17.88 -5.77 -1.34
CA HIS A 109 -18.41 -5.68 -2.70
C HIS A 109 -17.29 -5.77 -3.74
N ARG A 110 -16.20 -5.02 -3.57
CA ARG A 110 -15.03 -5.09 -4.46
C ARG A 110 -14.49 -6.51 -4.59
N VAL A 111 -14.24 -7.18 -3.46
CA VAL A 111 -13.69 -8.54 -3.45
C VAL A 111 -14.61 -9.53 -4.15
N ARG A 112 -15.91 -9.46 -3.84
CA ARG A 112 -16.94 -10.31 -4.45
C ARG A 112 -17.04 -10.11 -5.95
N THR A 113 -17.03 -8.86 -6.42
CA THR A 113 -17.04 -8.54 -7.85
C THR A 113 -15.79 -9.08 -8.54
N VAL A 114 -14.60 -8.81 -8.00
CA VAL A 114 -13.32 -9.29 -8.59
C VAL A 114 -13.30 -10.81 -8.72
N VAL A 115 -13.60 -11.54 -7.64
CA VAL A 115 -13.54 -13.01 -7.65
C VAL A 115 -14.63 -13.62 -8.55
N SER A 116 -15.81 -13.01 -8.61
CA SER A 116 -16.92 -13.52 -9.42
C SER A 116 -16.72 -13.25 -10.92
N LEU A 117 -16.15 -12.10 -11.30
CA LEU A 117 -16.06 -11.69 -12.71
C LEU A 117 -14.73 -12.06 -13.38
N SER A 118 -13.66 -12.22 -12.60
CA SER A 118 -12.32 -12.59 -13.12
C SER A 118 -12.27 -13.99 -13.76
N GLY A 119 -11.26 -14.25 -14.59
CA GLY A 119 -11.02 -15.58 -15.15
C GLY A 119 -10.66 -16.61 -14.06
N ARG A 120 -11.05 -17.88 -14.23
CA ARG A 120 -10.86 -18.94 -13.21
C ARG A 120 -9.39 -19.09 -12.81
N LEU A 121 -8.48 -19.02 -13.78
CA LEU A 121 -7.04 -19.10 -13.56
C LEU A 121 -6.46 -17.86 -12.86
N GLN A 122 -7.12 -16.70 -12.97
CA GLN A 122 -6.65 -15.44 -12.38
C GLN A 122 -7.07 -15.28 -10.92
N ILE A 123 -8.13 -15.96 -10.48
CA ILE A 123 -8.66 -15.88 -9.10
C ILE A 123 -7.58 -16.09 -8.03
N PRO A 124 -6.78 -17.19 -8.04
CA PRO A 124 -5.78 -17.39 -6.99
C PRO A 124 -4.76 -16.26 -6.95
N PHE A 125 -4.30 -15.77 -8.11
CA PHE A 125 -3.38 -14.64 -8.19
C PHE A 125 -4.00 -13.34 -7.67
N ALA A 126 -5.27 -13.07 -8.02
CA ALA A 126 -5.98 -11.90 -7.53
C ALA A 126 -6.16 -11.93 -6.00
N ILE A 127 -6.55 -13.09 -5.43
CA ILE A 127 -6.69 -13.27 -3.98
C ILE A 127 -5.34 -13.04 -3.27
N VAL A 128 -4.26 -13.68 -3.75
CA VAL A 128 -2.93 -13.50 -3.17
C VAL A 128 -2.49 -12.04 -3.25
N GLN A 129 -2.68 -11.37 -4.39
CA GLN A 129 -2.36 -9.95 -4.54
C GLN A 129 -3.18 -9.08 -3.58
N MET A 130 -4.46 -9.36 -3.38
CA MET A 130 -5.32 -8.64 -2.44
C MET A 130 -4.88 -8.84 -1.00
N LEU A 131 -4.51 -10.06 -0.61
CA LEU A 131 -3.98 -10.36 0.73
C LEU A 131 -2.67 -9.63 0.99
N ILE A 132 -1.69 -9.77 0.10
CA ILE A 132 -0.38 -9.11 0.23
C ILE A 132 -0.56 -7.59 0.31
N THR A 133 -1.31 -6.99 -0.62
CA THR A 133 -1.51 -5.52 -0.62
C THR A 133 -2.29 -5.03 0.59
N SER A 134 -3.21 -5.82 1.16
CA SER A 134 -3.94 -5.45 2.36
C SER A 134 -3.07 -5.58 3.61
N ILE A 135 -2.26 -6.64 3.73
CA ILE A 135 -1.31 -6.84 4.84
C ILE A 135 -0.30 -5.69 4.87
N VAL A 136 0.33 -5.38 3.75
CA VAL A 136 1.28 -4.26 3.64
C VAL A 136 0.61 -2.95 4.07
N ARG A 137 -0.64 -2.72 3.66
CA ARG A 137 -1.39 -1.53 4.04
C ARG A 137 -1.81 -1.49 5.49
N VAL A 138 -2.09 -2.62 6.13
CA VAL A 138 -2.34 -2.69 7.58
C VAL A 138 -1.06 -2.30 8.33
N ILE A 139 0.10 -2.82 7.92
CA ILE A 139 1.39 -2.50 8.54
C ILE A 139 1.71 -1.00 8.40
N VAL A 140 1.59 -0.44 7.19
CA VAL A 140 1.79 1.00 6.94
C VAL A 140 0.72 1.86 7.64
N GLY A 141 -0.51 1.37 7.66
CA GLY A 141 -1.66 1.99 8.33
C GLY A 141 -1.48 2.08 9.83
N ALA A 142 -0.86 1.07 10.46
CA ALA A 142 -0.56 1.06 11.88
C ALA A 142 0.40 2.19 12.27
N ALA A 143 1.41 2.48 11.43
CA ALA A 143 2.32 3.60 11.63
C ALA A 143 1.67 4.98 11.43
N THR A 144 0.52 5.06 10.76
CA THR A 144 -0.16 6.32 10.40
C THR A 144 -1.52 6.51 11.09
N GLY A 145 -1.95 5.55 11.93
CA GLY A 145 -3.24 5.54 12.61
C GLY A 145 -4.45 5.23 11.71
N LYS A 146 -4.24 4.83 10.44
CA LYS A 146 -5.31 4.57 9.46
C LYS A 146 -5.47 3.08 9.14
N VAL A 147 -5.91 2.31 10.14
CA VAL A 147 -6.00 0.83 10.01
C VAL A 147 -7.37 0.31 9.59
N ARG A 148 -8.44 1.10 9.72
CA ARG A 148 -9.83 0.63 9.49
C ARG A 148 -10.05 0.12 8.06
N GLU A 149 -9.74 0.93 7.05
CA GLU A 149 -9.93 0.57 5.64
C GLU A 149 -9.04 -0.61 5.18
N PRO A 150 -7.74 -0.66 5.50
CA PRO A 150 -6.90 -1.81 5.15
C PRO A 150 -7.36 -3.11 5.84
N LEU A 151 -7.78 -3.01 7.10
CA LEU A 151 -8.27 -4.16 7.85
C LEU A 151 -9.60 -4.67 7.30
N ALA A 152 -10.50 -3.78 6.87
CA ALA A 152 -11.71 -4.13 6.15
C ALA A 152 -11.41 -4.88 4.84
N SER A 153 -10.44 -4.37 4.05
CA SER A 153 -9.98 -5.05 2.83
C SER A 153 -9.39 -6.44 3.12
N LEU A 154 -8.55 -6.57 4.16
CA LEU A 154 -7.97 -7.85 4.55
C LEU A 154 -9.03 -8.87 4.97
N ARG A 155 -9.96 -8.47 5.83
CA ARG A 155 -11.07 -9.32 6.31
C ARG A 155 -11.96 -9.77 5.15
N ALA A 156 -12.29 -8.87 4.22
CA ALA A 156 -13.09 -9.20 3.06
C ALA A 156 -12.37 -10.19 2.12
N SER A 157 -11.06 -10.01 1.89
CA SER A 157 -10.23 -10.94 1.12
C SER A 157 -10.07 -12.31 1.76
N LEU A 158 -10.08 -12.41 3.09
CA LEU A 158 -10.09 -13.69 3.79
C LEU A 158 -11.48 -14.35 3.73
N ALA A 159 -12.54 -13.58 3.95
CA ALA A 159 -13.92 -14.08 3.95
C ALA A 159 -14.31 -14.69 2.59
N VAL A 160 -13.85 -14.11 1.47
CA VAL A 160 -14.21 -14.63 0.13
C VAL A 160 -13.69 -16.05 -0.13
N CYS A 161 -12.60 -16.45 0.53
CA CYS A 161 -12.07 -17.80 0.42
C CYS A 161 -13.05 -18.85 0.97
N PHE A 162 -13.93 -18.46 1.89
CA PHE A 162 -14.95 -19.32 2.48
C PHE A 162 -16.34 -19.12 1.84
N ASP A 163 -16.59 -17.99 1.15
CA ASP A 163 -17.83 -17.67 0.43
C ASP A 163 -17.93 -18.39 -0.94
N THR A 164 -17.52 -19.66 -1.03
CA THR A 164 -17.47 -20.41 -2.30
C THR A 164 -18.83 -20.55 -2.97
N ALA A 165 -19.89 -20.81 -2.19
CA ALA A 165 -21.26 -20.92 -2.69
C ALA A 165 -21.74 -19.62 -3.37
N PHE A 166 -21.42 -18.47 -2.79
CA PHE A 166 -21.72 -17.17 -3.38
C PHE A 166 -21.00 -17.00 -4.72
N VAL A 167 -19.70 -17.29 -4.76
CA VAL A 167 -18.88 -17.16 -5.99
C VAL A 167 -19.41 -18.08 -7.10
N VAL A 168 -19.72 -19.33 -6.78
CA VAL A 168 -20.24 -20.29 -7.77
C VAL A 168 -21.59 -19.83 -8.32
N ARG A 169 -22.53 -19.41 -7.45
CA ARG A 169 -23.83 -18.89 -7.86
C ARG A 169 -23.68 -17.67 -8.77
N ARG A 170 -22.89 -16.69 -8.33
CA ARG A 170 -22.67 -15.44 -9.07
C ARG A 170 -22.03 -15.67 -10.43
N ARG A 171 -21.09 -16.62 -10.52
CA ARG A 171 -20.49 -17.02 -11.80
C ARG A 171 -21.49 -17.73 -12.72
N GLY A 172 -22.42 -18.49 -12.15
CA GLY A 172 -23.54 -19.09 -12.89
C GLY A 172 -24.45 -18.04 -13.50
N GLU A 173 -24.80 -16.99 -12.74
CA GLU A 173 -25.62 -15.86 -13.22
C GLU A 173 -24.95 -15.08 -14.36
N VAL A 174 -23.62 -14.96 -14.33
CA VAL A 174 -22.85 -14.19 -15.33
C VAL A 174 -22.54 -15.00 -16.60
N ARG A 175 -22.53 -16.32 -16.50
CA ARG A 175 -22.15 -17.23 -17.60
C ARG A 175 -22.95 -17.02 -18.91
N PRO A 176 -24.28 -16.81 -18.91
CA PRO A 176 -25.08 -16.78 -20.14
C PRO A 176 -24.71 -15.64 -21.10
N TYR A 177 -24.30 -14.49 -20.56
CA TYR A 177 -23.94 -13.31 -21.35
C TYR A 177 -22.44 -13.05 -21.39
N ARG A 178 -21.61 -13.98 -20.90
CA ARG A 178 -20.15 -13.85 -20.97
C ARG A 178 -19.67 -14.17 -22.39
N ARG A 179 -19.49 -13.12 -23.20
CA ARG A 179 -18.97 -13.21 -24.58
C ARG A 179 -17.47 -12.96 -24.66
N VAL A 180 -16.94 -12.13 -23.77
CA VAL A 180 -15.54 -11.69 -23.79
C VAL A 180 -14.67 -12.54 -22.85
N PRO A 181 -13.48 -12.99 -23.31
CA PRO A 181 -12.53 -13.71 -22.47
C PRO A 181 -11.94 -12.81 -21.38
N ALA A 182 -11.57 -13.41 -20.25
CA ALA A 182 -10.99 -12.68 -19.11
C ALA A 182 -9.68 -11.94 -19.44
N ALA A 183 -8.96 -12.38 -20.48
CA ALA A 183 -7.72 -11.75 -20.91
C ALA A 183 -7.97 -10.36 -21.55
N GLU A 184 -9.02 -10.22 -22.35
CA GLU A 184 -9.33 -8.93 -23.00
C GLU A 184 -9.80 -7.89 -21.97
N ILE A 185 -10.58 -8.32 -20.97
CA ILE A 185 -10.93 -7.47 -19.82
C ILE A 185 -9.69 -6.97 -19.09
N HIS A 186 -8.66 -7.81 -19.01
CA HIS A 186 -7.43 -7.48 -18.33
C HIS A 186 -6.63 -6.38 -19.03
N ASP A 187 -6.71 -6.33 -20.35
CA ASP A 187 -6.05 -5.30 -21.15
C ASP A 187 -6.74 -3.93 -20.98
N LEU A 188 -8.01 -3.93 -20.57
CA LEU A 188 -8.75 -2.72 -20.17
C LEU A 188 -8.43 -2.27 -18.73
N GLN A 189 -7.82 -3.12 -17.91
CA GLN A 189 -7.49 -2.80 -16.52
C GLN A 189 -6.12 -2.11 -16.41
N ASP A 190 -5.98 -1.27 -15.38
CA ASP A 190 -4.73 -0.60 -15.10
C ASP A 190 -3.64 -1.60 -14.72
N LYS A 191 -2.45 -1.40 -15.30
CA LYS A 191 -1.27 -2.18 -14.94
C LYS A 191 -0.77 -1.77 -13.56
N GLY A 192 -0.56 -2.76 -12.69
CA GLY A 192 -0.05 -2.54 -11.33
C GLY A 192 -1.16 -2.27 -10.31
N SER A 193 -0.88 -1.43 -9.31
CA SER A 193 -1.85 -1.05 -8.27
C SER A 193 -2.30 0.40 -8.46
N ALA A 194 -3.60 0.60 -8.63
CA ALA A 194 -4.21 1.92 -8.77
C ALA A 194 -3.91 2.82 -7.57
N ARG A 195 -3.97 2.23 -6.36
CA ARG A 195 -3.67 2.92 -5.09
C ARG A 195 -2.21 3.32 -4.97
N PHE A 196 -1.28 2.44 -5.34
CA PHE A 196 0.14 2.79 -5.34
C PHE A 196 0.45 3.90 -6.34
N ALA A 197 -0.10 3.81 -7.56
CA ALA A 197 0.04 4.84 -8.57
C ALA A 197 -0.52 6.19 -8.08
N ALA A 198 -1.69 6.18 -7.43
CA ALA A 198 -2.27 7.37 -6.82
C ALA A 198 -1.38 7.94 -5.70
N PHE A 199 -0.79 7.09 -4.85
CA PHE A 199 0.16 7.52 -3.82
C PHE A 199 1.40 8.19 -4.43
N VAL A 200 1.98 7.60 -5.47
CA VAL A 200 3.14 8.16 -6.18
C VAL A 200 2.78 9.50 -6.83
N ARG A 201 1.63 9.60 -7.51
CA ARG A 201 1.13 10.86 -8.08
C ARG A 201 0.97 11.94 -7.00
N ALA A 202 0.29 11.60 -5.89
CA ALA A 202 0.11 12.51 -4.76
C ALA A 202 1.45 12.97 -4.14
N ARG A 203 2.46 12.10 -4.10
CA ARG A 203 3.80 12.48 -3.61
C ARG A 203 4.51 13.41 -4.60
N ARG A 204 4.44 13.13 -5.90
CA ARG A 204 5.03 13.99 -6.96
C ARG A 204 4.39 15.37 -6.98
N THR A 205 3.07 15.47 -6.89
CA THR A 205 2.37 16.76 -6.86
C THR A 205 2.71 17.57 -5.61
N ARG A 206 2.85 16.94 -4.44
CA ARG A 206 3.36 17.60 -3.22
C ARG A 206 4.78 18.11 -3.39
N LEU A 207 5.67 17.31 -3.98
CA LEU A 207 7.05 17.73 -4.25
C LEU A 207 7.10 18.88 -5.25
N ALA A 208 6.28 18.86 -6.32
CA ALA A 208 6.18 19.92 -7.31
C ALA A 208 5.60 21.22 -6.74
N ARG A 209 4.62 21.13 -5.83
CA ARG A 209 4.12 22.30 -5.08
C ARG A 209 5.21 22.88 -4.19
N ARG A 210 5.90 22.03 -3.43
CA ARG A 210 7.00 22.44 -2.55
C ARG A 210 8.16 23.03 -3.35
N SER A 211 8.48 22.49 -4.53
CA SER A 211 9.52 23.07 -5.38
C SER A 211 9.10 24.43 -5.93
N ARG A 212 7.86 24.61 -6.39
CA ARG A 212 7.34 25.92 -6.83
C ARG A 212 7.29 26.95 -5.70
N GLU A 213 6.94 26.52 -4.49
CA GLU A 213 6.98 27.37 -3.29
C GLU A 213 8.43 27.71 -2.92
N LEU A 214 9.35 26.77 -3.05
CA LEU A 214 10.79 27.00 -2.91
C LEU A 214 11.31 27.96 -4.01
N THR A 215 10.81 27.85 -5.25
CA THR A 215 11.15 28.75 -6.38
C THR A 215 10.62 30.16 -6.14
N ARG A 216 9.41 30.31 -5.59
CA ARG A 216 8.86 31.62 -5.17
C ARG A 216 9.59 32.22 -3.98
N THR A 217 10.21 31.40 -3.13
CA THR A 217 11.02 31.84 -1.98
C THR A 217 12.52 31.91 -2.29
N THR A 218 12.98 31.56 -3.50
CA THR A 218 14.40 31.66 -3.91
C THR A 218 14.77 33.00 -4.55
N THR A 219 13.99 34.05 -4.29
CA THR A 219 14.58 35.37 -4.05
C THR A 219 15.23 35.46 -2.64
N GLY A 220 15.17 34.41 -1.81
CA GLY A 220 16.01 34.28 -0.62
C GLY A 220 15.96 32.91 0.07
N SER A 221 16.80 31.94 -0.31
CA SER A 221 17.25 30.89 0.64
C SER A 221 18.41 30.02 0.11
N ALA A 222 19.65 30.50 0.28
CA ALA A 222 20.83 29.64 0.25
C ALA A 222 20.78 28.54 1.35
N SER A 223 20.01 28.77 2.41
CA SER A 223 19.91 27.90 3.59
C SER A 223 19.20 26.56 3.34
N ALA A 224 18.26 26.46 2.39
CA ALA A 224 17.53 25.21 2.13
C ALA A 224 18.37 24.19 1.34
N ARG A 225 19.16 24.67 0.38
CA ARG A 225 20.09 23.83 -0.41
C ARG A 225 21.22 23.30 0.48
N GLN A 226 21.79 24.15 1.34
CA GLN A 226 22.80 23.76 2.33
C GLN A 226 22.29 22.70 3.32
N ALA A 227 21.03 22.83 3.78
CA ALA A 227 20.43 21.86 4.69
C ALA A 227 20.21 20.47 4.06
N THR A 228 19.81 20.43 2.78
CA THR A 228 19.60 19.16 2.08
C THR A 228 20.95 18.48 1.81
N LEU A 229 21.96 19.26 1.43
CA LEU A 229 23.34 18.77 1.27
C LEU A 229 23.90 18.23 2.59
N ALA A 230 23.67 18.92 3.71
CA ALA A 230 24.15 18.50 5.03
C ALA A 230 23.52 17.16 5.48
N VAL A 231 22.22 16.98 5.25
CA VAL A 231 21.53 15.70 5.56
C VAL A 231 22.08 14.57 4.69
N LEU A 232 22.29 14.81 3.40
CA LEU A 232 22.79 13.79 2.47
C LEU A 232 24.25 13.43 2.79
N ALA A 233 25.09 14.42 3.10
CA ALA A 233 26.45 14.22 3.58
C ALA A 233 26.48 13.41 4.88
N ALA A 234 25.61 13.72 5.84
CA ALA A 234 25.52 12.97 7.09
C ALA A 234 25.09 11.50 6.87
N ILE A 235 24.14 11.24 5.97
CA ILE A 235 23.77 9.86 5.60
C ILE A 235 24.98 9.13 4.99
N VAL A 236 25.71 9.76 4.07
CA VAL A 236 26.92 9.18 3.47
C VAL A 236 27.97 8.89 4.53
N VAL A 237 28.22 9.82 5.46
CA VAL A 237 29.15 9.63 6.59
C VAL A 237 28.72 8.47 7.47
N ILE A 238 27.43 8.33 7.78
CA ILE A 238 26.91 7.20 8.58
C ILE A 238 27.12 5.87 7.83
N VAL A 239 26.81 5.80 6.54
CA VAL A 239 26.93 4.57 5.75
C VAL A 239 28.40 4.19 5.57
N VAL A 240 29.27 5.14 5.22
CA VAL A 240 30.71 4.91 5.05
C VAL A 240 31.37 4.61 6.40
N GLY A 241 30.99 5.30 7.48
CA GLY A 241 31.47 5.02 8.83
C GLY A 241 31.04 3.64 9.34
N SER A 242 29.82 3.21 8.98
CA SER A 242 29.28 1.90 9.36
C SER A 242 29.71 0.77 8.40
N ARG A 243 30.54 1.03 7.38
CA ARG A 243 30.96 0.02 6.39
C ARG A 243 31.64 -1.19 7.05
N GLY A 244 32.36 -0.96 8.15
CA GLY A 244 33.01 -2.02 8.92
C GLY A 244 32.02 -2.98 9.57
N LEU A 245 30.85 -2.49 9.99
CA LEU A 245 29.76 -3.30 10.54
C LEU A 245 28.97 -4.03 9.45
N LEU A 246 28.82 -3.39 8.28
CA LEU A 246 28.09 -3.95 7.15
C LEU A 246 28.86 -5.06 6.42
N VAL A 247 30.19 -4.92 6.30
CA VAL A 247 31.05 -5.88 5.59
C VAL A 247 31.74 -6.85 6.55
N GLY A 248 32.15 -6.38 7.73
CA GLY A 248 32.91 -7.16 8.71
C GLY A 248 32.07 -7.78 9.84
N GLY A 249 30.77 -7.55 9.86
CA GLY A 249 29.87 -8.00 10.92
C GLY A 249 29.99 -7.21 12.23
N THR A 250 29.15 -7.55 13.20
CA THR A 250 29.17 -6.94 14.54
C THR A 250 30.33 -7.49 15.37
N ARG A 251 31.05 -6.60 16.07
CA ARG A 251 32.09 -7.03 17.02
C ARG A 251 31.44 -7.43 18.34
N VAL A 252 32.05 -8.39 19.03
CA VAL A 252 31.65 -8.78 20.38
C VAL A 252 31.95 -7.63 21.32
N VAL A 253 30.92 -7.03 21.92
CA VAL A 253 31.07 -6.03 22.99
C VAL A 253 30.11 -6.39 24.12
N GLY A 254 30.63 -6.64 25.32
CA GLY A 254 29.82 -7.06 26.47
C GLY A 254 28.98 -8.31 26.18
N GLU A 255 27.69 -8.25 26.49
CA GLU A 255 26.70 -9.31 26.19
C GLU A 255 26.20 -9.28 24.73
N PHE A 256 26.63 -8.31 23.92
CA PHE A 256 26.22 -8.19 22.53
C PHE A 256 27.02 -9.14 21.64
N LEU A 257 26.53 -10.38 21.53
CA LEU A 257 27.11 -11.39 20.65
C LEU A 257 26.68 -11.21 19.18
N PRO A 258 27.59 -11.44 18.23
CA PRO A 258 27.24 -11.50 16.81
C PRO A 258 26.40 -12.74 16.54
N LEU A 259 25.27 -12.54 15.86
CA LEU A 259 24.44 -13.61 15.32
C LEU A 259 25.18 -14.20 14.10
N ARG A 260 26.02 -15.21 14.35
CA ARG A 260 26.83 -15.85 13.30
C ARG A 260 25.99 -16.85 12.52
N GLU A 261 26.08 -16.79 11.20
CA GLU A 261 25.44 -17.75 10.28
C GLU A 261 25.85 -19.21 10.51
N ALA A 262 27.05 -19.42 11.06
CA ALA A 262 27.57 -20.75 11.37
C ALA A 262 26.90 -21.41 12.60
N THR A 263 26.28 -20.63 13.50
CA THR A 263 25.72 -21.13 14.78
C THR A 263 24.22 -20.88 14.92
N GLU A 264 23.66 -19.88 14.23
CA GLU A 264 22.22 -19.59 14.28
C GLU A 264 21.64 -19.44 12.87
N SER A 265 20.72 -20.34 12.50
CA SER A 265 19.94 -20.24 11.26
C SER A 265 18.47 -19.90 11.58
N PRO A 266 17.71 -19.28 10.66
CA PRO A 266 16.30 -18.97 10.92
C PRO A 266 15.48 -20.22 11.26
N ARG A 267 15.84 -21.35 10.66
CA ARG A 267 15.25 -22.66 10.95
C ARG A 267 15.61 -23.14 12.37
N ALA A 268 16.86 -22.99 12.78
CA ALA A 268 17.29 -23.34 14.12
C ALA A 268 16.54 -22.51 15.17
N LEU A 269 16.50 -21.18 15.02
CA LEU A 269 15.77 -20.28 15.92
C LEU A 269 14.27 -20.62 16.01
N LEU A 270 13.64 -20.93 14.88
CA LEU A 270 12.24 -21.34 14.86
C LEU A 270 12.05 -22.69 15.55
N SER A 271 12.97 -23.64 15.34
CA SER A 271 12.91 -24.94 16.01
C SER A 271 13.13 -24.81 17.53
N THR A 272 14.05 -23.97 17.98
CA THR A 272 14.30 -23.67 19.39
C THR A 272 13.04 -23.08 20.02
N TYR A 273 12.40 -22.13 19.34
CA TYR A 273 11.14 -21.53 19.79
C TYR A 273 10.00 -22.56 19.93
N LEU A 274 9.86 -23.46 18.96
CA LEU A 274 8.83 -24.51 18.98
C LEU A 274 9.12 -25.62 20.01
N ASN A 275 10.40 -25.94 20.23
CA ASN A 275 10.83 -27.00 21.14
C ASN A 275 10.85 -26.54 22.61
N GLY A 276 10.76 -25.24 22.89
CA GLY A 276 10.71 -24.70 24.26
C GLY A 276 12.01 -24.86 25.05
N TRP A 277 13.12 -25.19 24.39
CA TRP A 277 14.43 -25.34 25.01
C TRP A 277 15.26 -24.08 24.76
N TRP A 278 15.69 -23.38 25.82
CA TRP A 278 16.55 -22.20 25.70
C TRP A 278 17.98 -22.55 26.09
N SER A 279 18.96 -22.24 25.25
CA SER A 279 20.38 -22.55 25.46
C SER A 279 21.15 -21.48 26.25
N GLY A 280 20.49 -20.42 26.72
CA GLY A 280 21.14 -19.39 27.55
C GLY A 280 21.60 -19.93 28.90
N GLY A 281 22.82 -19.60 29.32
CA GLY A 281 23.42 -20.10 30.56
C GLY A 281 23.71 -21.60 30.49
N PHE A 282 23.12 -22.39 31.39
CA PHE A 282 23.26 -23.85 31.42
C PHE A 282 22.20 -24.62 30.62
N GLY A 283 21.31 -23.90 29.94
CA GLY A 283 20.18 -24.51 29.23
C GLY A 283 19.01 -24.84 30.17
N HIS A 284 17.80 -24.42 29.81
CA HIS A 284 16.60 -24.67 30.61
C HIS A 284 15.33 -24.70 29.74
N ALA A 285 14.38 -25.55 30.13
CA ALA A 285 13.07 -25.63 29.50
C ALA A 285 12.19 -24.49 30.02
N THR A 286 12.14 -23.39 29.26
CA THR A 286 11.27 -22.24 29.55
C THR A 286 10.64 -21.75 28.26
N PRO A 287 9.50 -21.04 28.34
CA PRO A 287 8.94 -20.36 27.17
C PRO A 287 10.01 -19.47 26.52
N VAL A 288 10.42 -19.84 25.32
CA VAL A 288 11.45 -19.12 24.58
C VAL A 288 10.94 -17.71 24.28
N PRO A 289 11.77 -16.65 24.45
CA PRO A 289 11.36 -15.29 24.15
C PRO A 289 10.79 -15.15 22.74
N THR A 290 9.68 -14.40 22.61
CA THR A 290 9.04 -14.12 21.30
C THR A 290 9.99 -13.42 20.32
N ALA A 291 11.02 -12.75 20.84
CA ALA A 291 12.11 -12.18 20.06
C ALA A 291 12.81 -13.24 19.17
N ALA A 292 12.97 -14.49 19.63
CA ALA A 292 13.60 -15.55 18.82
C ALA A 292 12.76 -15.87 17.56
N MET A 293 11.43 -15.94 17.70
CA MET A 293 10.52 -16.14 16.58
C MET A 293 10.55 -14.94 15.62
N LEU A 294 10.52 -13.71 16.15
CA LEU A 294 10.58 -12.50 15.34
C LEU A 294 11.90 -12.39 14.56
N THR A 295 13.02 -12.71 15.20
CA THR A 295 14.35 -12.75 14.56
C THR A 295 14.42 -13.84 13.50
N ALA A 296 13.80 -15.01 13.73
CA ALA A 296 13.72 -16.07 12.71
C ALA A 296 12.96 -15.61 11.46
N VAL A 297 11.77 -15.01 11.63
CA VAL A 297 10.97 -14.48 10.51
C VAL A 297 11.70 -13.35 9.78
N ALA A 298 12.34 -12.44 10.52
CA ALA A 298 13.11 -11.35 9.94
C ALA A 298 14.36 -11.86 9.20
N GLY A 299 14.98 -12.95 9.66
CA GLY A 299 16.10 -13.61 8.98
C GLY A 299 15.70 -14.21 7.63
N VAL A 300 14.48 -14.75 7.50
CA VAL A 300 13.94 -15.23 6.22
C VAL A 300 13.81 -14.09 5.21
N LEU A 301 13.39 -12.89 5.66
CA LEU A 301 13.31 -11.70 4.81
C LEU A 301 14.68 -11.20 4.34
N MET A 302 15.74 -11.45 5.12
CA MET A 302 17.13 -11.11 4.79
C MET A 302 17.88 -12.24 4.08
N VAL A 303 17.17 -13.10 3.34
CA VAL A 303 17.75 -14.19 2.53
C VAL A 303 18.59 -15.15 3.39
N PHE A 304 18.09 -15.47 4.58
CA PHE A 304 18.72 -16.39 5.56
C PHE A 304 20.05 -15.90 6.15
N GLN A 305 20.43 -14.63 5.92
CA GLN A 305 21.64 -14.01 6.46
C GLN A 305 21.33 -13.28 7.78
N ILE A 306 21.39 -13.99 8.91
CA ILE A 306 21.06 -13.41 10.23
C ILE A 306 22.11 -12.39 10.68
N GLY A 307 23.38 -12.57 10.32
CA GLY A 307 24.43 -11.58 10.60
C GLY A 307 24.15 -10.23 9.92
N LEU A 308 23.70 -10.28 8.66
CA LEU A 308 23.27 -9.10 7.93
C LEU A 308 22.05 -8.44 8.58
N LEU A 309 21.08 -9.24 9.02
CA LEU A 309 19.90 -8.73 9.74
C LEU A 309 20.30 -7.90 10.96
N GLN A 310 21.25 -8.39 11.78
CA GLN A 310 21.73 -7.68 12.96
C GLN A 310 22.40 -6.35 12.58
N SER A 311 23.29 -6.36 11.58
CA SER A 311 23.96 -5.13 11.11
C SER A 311 22.98 -4.12 10.53
N VAL A 312 22.00 -4.56 9.73
CA VAL A 312 20.95 -3.72 9.16
C VAL A 312 20.03 -3.17 10.25
N ALA A 313 19.72 -3.96 11.28
CA ALA A 313 18.90 -3.50 12.41
C ALA A 313 19.62 -2.38 13.20
N ILE A 314 20.93 -2.53 13.47
CA ILE A 314 21.73 -1.51 14.15
C ILE A 314 21.80 -0.22 13.33
N VAL A 315 22.22 -0.31 12.07
CA VAL A 315 22.36 0.85 11.19
C VAL A 315 20.99 1.48 10.92
N GLY A 316 19.96 0.65 10.75
CA GLY A 316 18.58 1.05 10.55
C GLY A 316 18.02 1.82 11.75
N ALA A 317 18.32 1.40 12.99
CA ALA A 317 17.88 2.10 14.20
C ALA A 317 18.45 3.53 14.27
N VAL A 318 19.71 3.72 13.85
CA VAL A 318 20.34 5.06 13.77
C VAL A 318 19.62 5.94 12.74
N LEU A 319 19.32 5.40 11.56
CA LEU A 319 18.60 6.14 10.51
C LEU A 319 17.17 6.48 10.93
N ILE A 320 16.46 5.54 11.56
CA ILE A 320 15.11 5.75 12.09
C ILE A 320 15.14 6.83 13.16
N GLY A 321 16.12 6.82 14.06
CA GLY A 321 16.31 7.86 15.06
C GLY A 321 16.56 9.25 14.46
N CYS A 322 17.40 9.33 13.42
CA CYS A 322 17.62 10.58 12.68
C CYS A 322 16.31 11.11 12.05
N ILE A 323 15.52 10.22 11.43
CA ILE A 323 14.21 10.56 10.85
C ILE A 323 13.22 10.99 11.94
N GLY A 324 13.21 10.28 13.08
CA GLY A 324 12.37 10.59 14.24
C GLY A 324 12.67 11.98 14.78
N MET A 325 13.95 12.32 15.00
CA MET A 325 14.37 13.65 15.45
C MET A 325 13.98 14.74 14.46
N TRP A 326 14.09 14.47 13.15
CA TRP A 326 13.66 15.39 12.11
C TRP A 326 12.13 15.62 12.10
N GLN A 327 11.33 14.61 12.46
CA GLN A 327 9.88 14.69 12.54
C GLN A 327 9.42 15.37 13.83
N VAL A 328 10.00 15.04 14.99
CA VAL A 328 9.70 15.71 16.27
C VAL A 328 10.01 17.20 16.16
N ALA A 329 11.17 17.55 15.60
CA ALA A 329 11.54 18.94 15.41
C ALA A 329 10.66 19.68 14.38
N SER A 330 9.90 18.95 13.55
CA SER A 330 9.02 19.54 12.53
C SER A 330 7.74 20.14 13.09
N GLY A 331 7.28 19.69 14.26
CA GLY A 331 6.06 20.19 14.89
C GLY A 331 6.24 21.52 15.63
N TYR A 332 7.47 21.81 16.08
CA TYR A 332 7.71 22.91 17.03
C TYR A 332 8.81 23.89 16.60
N PHE A 333 9.71 23.53 15.68
CA PHE A 333 10.92 24.31 15.43
C PHE A 333 11.19 24.66 13.96
N SER A 334 12.03 25.69 13.78
CA SER A 334 12.46 26.20 12.47
C SER A 334 13.28 25.17 11.68
N HIS A 335 13.38 25.35 10.36
CA HIS A 335 14.13 24.44 9.49
C HIS A 335 15.60 24.25 9.91
N ARG A 336 16.24 25.30 10.44
CA ARG A 336 17.61 25.24 10.97
C ARG A 336 17.72 24.37 12.22
N ALA A 337 16.75 24.49 13.13
CA ALA A 337 16.69 23.67 14.32
C ALA A 337 16.45 22.18 13.99
N ARG A 338 15.70 21.87 12.94
CA ARG A 338 15.53 20.49 12.46
C ARG A 338 16.82 19.87 11.94
N VAL A 339 17.61 20.64 11.19
CA VAL A 339 18.93 20.20 10.71
C VAL A 339 19.88 20.02 11.88
N ALA A 340 19.91 20.97 12.82
CA ALA A 340 20.72 20.85 14.03
C ALA A 340 20.36 19.60 14.84
N ALA A 341 19.07 19.34 15.08
CA ALA A 341 18.61 18.15 15.80
C ALA A 341 19.00 16.84 15.07
N PHE A 342 18.89 16.81 13.74
CA PHE A 342 19.32 15.68 12.93
C PHE A 342 20.83 15.44 13.04
N VAL A 343 21.64 16.50 12.92
CA VAL A 343 23.11 16.42 12.97
C VAL A 343 23.59 16.03 14.37
N VAL A 344 23.01 16.60 15.43
CA VAL A 344 23.33 16.26 16.82
C VAL A 344 23.04 14.78 17.09
N TYR A 345 21.88 14.27 16.67
CA TYR A 345 21.58 12.85 16.84
C TYR A 345 22.51 11.94 16.02
N ALA A 346 22.85 12.35 14.79
CA ALA A 346 23.80 11.61 13.96
C ALA A 346 25.22 11.59 14.57
N ALA A 347 25.61 12.63 15.31
CA ALA A 347 26.90 12.72 15.99
C ALA A 347 26.95 11.90 17.30
N THR A 348 25.83 11.80 18.02
CA THR A 348 25.72 10.98 19.24
C THR A 348 24.54 10.01 19.16
N PRO A 349 24.61 9.00 18.29
CA PRO A 349 23.52 8.06 18.14
C PRO A 349 23.39 7.21 19.40
N VAL A 350 22.25 7.35 20.09
CA VAL A 350 21.89 6.51 21.25
C VAL A 350 22.10 5.01 21.01
N PRO A 351 21.78 4.45 19.82
CA PRO A 351 22.05 3.04 19.53
C PRO A 351 23.53 2.65 19.58
N TYR A 352 24.46 3.54 19.20
CA TYR A 352 25.89 3.26 19.28
C TYR A 352 26.42 3.34 20.71
N VAL A 353 25.88 4.24 21.53
CA VAL A 353 26.21 4.32 22.97
C VAL A 353 25.78 3.04 23.69
N ALA A 354 24.68 2.43 23.27
CA ALA A 354 24.20 1.15 23.79
C ALA A 354 25.07 -0.05 23.38
N ILE A 355 25.88 0.06 22.32
CA ILE A 355 26.81 -0.99 21.87
C ILE A 355 28.18 -0.85 22.57
N GLY A 356 28.55 0.36 23.01
CA GLY A 356 29.86 0.65 23.61
C GLY A 356 29.94 0.49 25.13
N ARG A 357 28.85 0.12 25.79
CA ARG A 357 28.80 -0.27 27.21
C ARG A 357 28.53 -1.76 27.29
#